data_AF-A0AAW8XWQ3-F1
#
_entry.id   AF-A0AAW8XWQ3-F1
#
_cell.length_a   1.000
_cell.length_b   1.000
_cell.length_c   1.000
_cell.angle_alpha   90.00
_cell.angle_beta   90.00
_cell.angle_gamma   90.00
#
_symmetry.space_group_name_H-M   'P 1'
#
loop_
_entity.id
_entity.type
_entity.pdbx_description
1 polymer ?
#
loop_
_entity_poly.entity_id
_entity_poly.type
_entity_poly.pdbx_seq_one_letter_code
_entity_poly.pdbx_strand_id
1 'polypeptide(L)'
;MKKTKQQYLTYTSYLAKTNKNVDMYRLYNPENENLKGLHDCELFEFKFYKSYFCRHEITRRNLLTIFSIYTFQIKATTSDKEFSKIAIDTFFNRIKFLSKYIGKFEVSFRGGNIIFKNYLGKKEEISWFTLSRIANDIYQIDKNIYNSLSYAA
;
A
#
# COMPACT_ATOMS: atom_id res chain seq x y z
N MET A 1 11.65 -6.95 29.08
CA MET A 1 11.31 -6.81 27.65
C MET A 1 11.88 -5.49 27.13
N LYS A 2 12.82 -5.50 26.17
CA LYS A 2 13.28 -4.27 25.52
C LYS A 2 12.11 -3.73 24.68
N LYS A 3 11.54 -2.58 25.06
CA LYS A 3 10.62 -1.84 24.18
C LYS A 3 11.38 -1.51 22.90
N THR A 4 11.03 -2.17 21.80
CA THR A 4 11.52 -1.81 20.47
C THR A 4 11.11 -0.37 20.23
N LYS A 5 12.08 0.55 20.16
CA LYS A 5 11.83 1.98 19.95
C LYS A 5 11.08 2.09 18.61
N GLN A 6 9.86 2.60 18.64
CA GLN A 6 9.01 2.73 17.45
C GLN A 6 9.80 3.48 16.36
N GLN A 7 10.12 2.80 15.26
CA GLN A 7 11.02 3.34 14.23
C GLN A 7 10.36 4.47 13.42
N TYR A 8 9.03 4.45 13.33
CA TYR A 8 8.22 5.40 12.57
C TYR A 8 7.09 5.93 13.44
N LEU A 9 7.07 7.24 13.64
CA LEU A 9 6.02 7.91 14.42
C LEU A 9 4.73 7.92 13.61
N THR A 10 4.73 8.45 12.38
CA THR A 10 3.52 8.58 11.55
C THR A 10 3.62 7.77 10.26
N TYR A 11 2.48 7.46 9.63
CA TYR A 11 2.46 6.83 8.32
C TYR A 11 3.13 7.67 7.23
N THR A 12 2.92 8.99 7.25
CA THR A 12 3.61 9.92 6.35
C THR A 12 5.14 9.88 6.56
N SER A 13 5.60 9.78 7.80
CA SER A 13 7.03 9.64 8.11
C SER A 13 7.60 8.30 7.61
N TYR A 14 6.81 7.23 7.66
CA TYR A 14 7.17 5.94 7.09
C TYR A 14 7.33 6.02 5.57
N LEU A 15 6.38 6.64 4.87
CA LEU A 15 6.43 6.80 3.41
C LEU A 15 7.64 7.63 2.96
N ALA A 16 7.92 8.74 3.65
CA ALA A 16 9.06 9.60 3.36
C ALA A 16 10.40 8.88 3.56
N LYS A 17 10.57 8.15 4.67
CA LYS A 17 11.82 7.44 5.01
C LYS A 17 12.06 6.18 4.19
N THR A 18 11.01 5.52 3.70
CA THR A 18 11.13 4.27 2.93
C THR A 18 11.08 4.48 1.41
N ASN A 19 11.34 5.72 0.97
CA ASN A 19 11.40 6.14 -0.44
C ASN A 19 10.19 5.65 -1.25
N LYS A 20 8.99 5.74 -0.66
CA LYS A 20 7.73 5.39 -1.33
C LYS A 20 7.30 6.50 -2.27
N ASN A 21 6.41 6.21 -3.22
CA ASN A 21 5.93 7.20 -4.17
C ASN A 21 4.97 8.17 -3.47
N VAL A 22 5.52 9.29 -2.98
CA VAL A 22 4.78 10.31 -2.22
C VAL A 22 3.68 10.94 -3.05
N ASP A 23 3.89 11.13 -4.36
CA ASP A 23 2.89 11.73 -5.23
C ASP A 23 1.70 10.79 -5.44
N MET A 24 1.96 9.49 -5.59
CA MET A 24 0.88 8.49 -5.63
C MET A 24 0.14 8.39 -4.29
N TYR A 25 0.84 8.54 -3.16
CA TYR A 25 0.18 8.61 -1.85
C TYR A 25 -0.68 9.87 -1.69
N ARG A 26 -0.20 11.05 -2.12
CA ARG A 26 -0.98 12.30 -2.10
C ARG A 26 -2.25 12.19 -2.93
N LEU A 27 -2.15 11.55 -4.09
CA LEU A 27 -3.28 11.28 -4.97
C LEU A 27 -4.27 10.27 -4.36
N TYR A 28 -3.80 9.32 -3.55
CA TYR A 28 -4.63 8.33 -2.86
C TYR A 28 -5.03 8.77 -1.43
N ASN A 29 -4.57 9.91 -0.94
CA ASN A 29 -4.62 10.29 0.48
C ASN A 29 -6.06 10.26 1.01
N PRO A 30 -6.37 9.46 2.06
CA PRO A 30 -7.71 9.39 2.66
C PRO A 30 -8.17 10.70 3.32
N GLU A 31 -7.24 11.62 3.61
CA GLU A 31 -7.54 12.98 4.09
C GLU A 31 -7.80 13.98 2.94
N ASN A 32 -7.66 13.56 1.68
CA ASN A 32 -8.03 14.41 0.54
C ASN A 32 -9.56 14.54 0.54
N GLU A 33 -10.07 15.73 0.86
CA GLU A 33 -11.51 16.00 0.95
C GLU A 33 -12.28 15.64 -0.32
N ASN A 34 -11.61 15.69 -1.49
CA ASN A 34 -12.20 15.26 -2.77
C ASN A 34 -12.41 13.73 -2.88
N LEU A 35 -11.87 12.95 -1.94
CA LEU A 35 -11.89 11.48 -1.93
C LEU A 35 -12.56 10.90 -0.68
N LYS A 36 -12.88 11.73 0.33
CA LYS A 36 -13.69 11.32 1.50
C LYS A 36 -15.03 10.74 1.02
N GLY A 37 -15.28 9.47 1.35
CA GLY A 37 -16.49 8.73 0.96
C GLY A 37 -16.38 7.89 -0.31
N LEU A 38 -15.28 7.99 -1.06
CA LEU A 38 -15.03 7.16 -2.25
C LEU A 38 -14.13 5.95 -1.97
N HIS A 39 -13.43 5.94 -0.84
CA HIS A 39 -12.49 4.88 -0.44
C HIS A 39 -13.15 3.52 -0.15
N ASP A 40 -14.47 3.48 0.07
CA ASP A 40 -15.22 2.22 0.32
C ASP A 40 -15.73 1.56 -0.97
N CYS A 41 -15.46 2.14 -2.14
CA CYS A 41 -15.94 1.62 -3.40
C CYS A 41 -14.80 1.03 -4.24
N GLU A 42 -14.86 -0.27 -4.54
CA GLU A 42 -13.91 -0.94 -5.45
C GLU A 42 -13.79 -0.20 -6.80
N LEU A 43 -14.87 0.43 -7.26
CA LEU A 43 -14.91 1.24 -8.48
C LEU A 43 -14.06 2.50 -8.41
N PHE A 44 -13.96 3.15 -7.25
CA PHE A 44 -13.14 4.35 -7.11
C PHE A 44 -11.66 4.00 -7.17
N GLU A 45 -11.24 3.00 -6.40
CA GLU A 45 -9.86 2.52 -6.44
C GLU A 45 -9.50 2.03 -7.84
N PHE A 46 -10.41 1.28 -8.46
CA PHE A 46 -10.27 0.89 -9.85
C PHE A 46 -10.04 2.08 -10.78
N LYS A 47 -10.89 3.11 -10.70
CA LYS A 47 -10.75 4.33 -11.52
C LYS A 47 -9.45 5.06 -11.23
N PHE A 48 -9.03 5.13 -9.97
CA PHE A 48 -7.79 5.73 -9.52
C PHE A 48 -6.58 5.01 -10.13
N TYR A 49 -6.45 3.71 -9.87
CA TYR A 49 -5.33 2.91 -10.33
C TYR A 49 -5.32 2.80 -11.85
N LYS A 50 -6.49 2.65 -12.50
CA LYS A 50 -6.61 2.71 -13.96
C LYS A 50 -6.09 4.06 -14.47
N SER A 51 -6.57 5.18 -13.94
CA SER A 51 -6.14 6.50 -14.39
C SER A 51 -4.64 6.74 -14.16
N TYR A 52 -4.10 6.27 -13.04
CA TYR A 52 -2.68 6.39 -12.72
C TYR A 52 -1.83 5.49 -13.64
N PHE A 53 -2.07 4.18 -13.68
CA PHE A 53 -1.26 3.23 -14.45
C PHE A 53 -1.51 3.26 -15.97
N CYS A 54 -2.59 3.86 -16.44
CA CYS A 54 -2.71 4.20 -17.86
C CYS A 54 -1.71 5.28 -18.28
N ARG A 55 -1.34 6.19 -17.37
CA ARG A 55 -0.46 7.34 -17.63
C ARG A 55 0.97 7.17 -17.10
N HIS A 56 1.19 6.25 -16.16
CA HIS A 56 2.46 6.09 -15.48
C HIS A 56 2.99 4.66 -15.58
N GLU A 57 4.31 4.55 -15.58
CA GLU A 57 5.03 3.30 -15.60
C GLU A 57 4.84 2.48 -14.32
N ILE A 58 4.80 1.16 -14.47
CA ILE A 58 4.74 0.24 -13.34
C ILE A 58 6.16 0.01 -12.85
N THR A 59 6.38 0.37 -11.59
CA THR A 59 7.67 0.21 -10.91
C THR A 59 7.48 -0.53 -9.60
N ARG A 60 8.55 -1.16 -9.11
CA ARG A 60 8.59 -1.72 -7.76
C ARG A 60 8.14 -0.71 -6.71
N ARG A 61 8.58 0.55 -6.83
CA ARG A 61 8.25 1.63 -5.90
C ARG A 61 6.74 1.88 -5.85
N ASN A 62 6.06 1.87 -6.99
CA ASN A 62 4.61 2.02 -7.07
C ASN A 62 3.91 0.86 -6.36
N LEU A 63 4.25 -0.39 -6.70
CA LEU A 63 3.65 -1.58 -6.07
C LEU A 63 3.83 -1.60 -4.55
N LEU A 64 5.05 -1.32 -4.05
CA LEU A 64 5.32 -1.27 -2.61
C LEU A 64 4.55 -0.15 -1.90
N THR A 65 4.27 0.95 -2.60
CA THR A 65 3.50 2.06 -2.05
C THR A 65 2.03 1.70 -1.97
N ILE A 66 1.45 1.09 -3.02
CA ILE A 66 0.08 0.56 -2.98
C ILE A 66 -0.07 -0.44 -1.85
N PHE A 67 0.85 -1.39 -1.73
CA PHE A 67 0.84 -2.36 -0.64
C PHE A 67 0.86 -1.67 0.73
N SER A 68 1.74 -0.68 0.91
CA SER A 68 1.84 0.05 2.17
C SER A 68 0.53 0.76 2.51
N ILE A 69 -0.17 1.29 1.52
CA ILE A 69 -1.44 2.01 1.69
C ILE A 69 -2.53 1.05 2.16
N TYR A 70 -2.73 -0.05 1.42
CA TYR A 70 -3.72 -1.06 1.80
C TYR A 70 -3.46 -1.66 3.17
N THR A 71 -2.19 -1.99 3.45
CA THR A 71 -1.81 -2.56 4.73
C THR A 71 -2.17 -1.61 5.87
N PHE A 72 -1.95 -0.31 5.65
CA PHE A 72 -2.29 0.71 6.62
C PHE A 72 -3.81 0.83 6.86
N GLN A 73 -4.62 0.75 5.81
CA GLN A 73 -6.09 0.76 5.91
C GLN A 73 -6.62 -0.49 6.63
N ILE A 74 -6.15 -1.69 6.26
CA ILE A 74 -6.54 -2.96 6.89
C ILE A 74 -6.26 -2.93 8.39
N LYS A 75 -5.13 -2.34 8.80
CA LYS A 75 -4.79 -2.21 10.21
C LYS A 75 -5.83 -1.41 10.99
N ALA A 76 -6.48 -0.41 10.39
CA ALA A 76 -7.52 0.35 11.06
C ALA A 76 -8.67 -0.58 11.51
N THR A 77 -8.96 -1.62 10.73
CA THR A 77 -10.09 -2.53 10.91
C THR A 77 -9.74 -3.89 11.52
N THR A 78 -8.46 -4.26 11.64
CA THR A 78 -8.04 -5.54 12.24
C THR A 78 -6.87 -5.41 13.22
N SER A 79 -6.91 -6.18 14.31
CA SER A 79 -5.81 -6.31 15.29
C SER A 79 -5.23 -7.73 15.32
N ASP A 80 -5.44 -8.51 14.26
CA ASP A 80 -5.11 -9.93 14.18
C ASP A 80 -3.61 -10.23 14.36
N LYS A 81 -3.30 -11.36 15.01
CA LYS A 81 -1.95 -11.93 15.12
C LYS A 81 -1.39 -12.34 13.75
N GLU A 82 -2.25 -12.61 12.77
CA GLU A 82 -1.88 -12.91 11.38
C GLU A 82 -1.93 -11.68 10.45
N PHE A 83 -1.88 -10.45 10.99
CA PHE A 83 -2.01 -9.19 10.25
C PHE A 83 -1.23 -9.16 8.93
N SER A 84 0.05 -9.52 8.96
CA SER A 84 0.92 -9.47 7.77
C SER A 84 0.45 -10.42 6.67
N LYS A 85 -0.09 -11.58 7.02
CA LYS A 85 -0.63 -12.53 6.05
C LYS A 85 -1.92 -12.01 5.43
N ILE A 86 -2.84 -11.51 6.26
CA ILE A 86 -4.10 -10.89 5.81
C ILE A 86 -3.79 -9.73 4.85
N ALA A 87 -2.89 -8.83 5.23
CA ALA A 87 -2.52 -7.68 4.41
C ALA A 87 -2.00 -8.10 3.03
N ILE A 88 -1.17 -9.14 2.98
CA ILE A 88 -0.59 -9.63 1.72
C ILE A 88 -1.64 -10.34 0.86
N ASP A 89 -2.47 -11.20 1.46
CA ASP A 89 -3.53 -11.92 0.74
C ASP A 89 -4.57 -10.95 0.15
N THR A 90 -5.00 -9.96 0.94
CA THR A 90 -5.89 -8.90 0.46
C THR A 90 -5.26 -8.12 -0.68
N PHE A 91 -3.98 -7.74 -0.55
CA PHE A 91 -3.26 -7.05 -1.61
C PHE A 91 -3.16 -7.88 -2.89
N PHE A 92 -2.89 -9.18 -2.78
CA PHE A 92 -2.80 -10.08 -3.93
C PHE A 92 -4.10 -10.17 -4.69
N ASN A 93 -5.21 -10.35 -3.98
CA ASN A 93 -6.53 -10.39 -4.59
C ASN A 93 -6.85 -9.08 -5.33
N ARG A 94 -6.48 -7.94 -4.73
CA ARG A 94 -6.69 -6.61 -5.33
C ARG A 94 -5.84 -6.39 -6.58
N ILE A 95 -4.57 -6.74 -6.53
CA ILE A 95 -3.63 -6.58 -7.65
C ILE A 95 -3.99 -7.50 -8.81
N LYS A 96 -4.40 -8.75 -8.51
CA LYS A 96 -4.94 -9.69 -9.49
C LYS A 96 -6.24 -9.21 -10.13
N PHE A 97 -7.08 -8.51 -9.36
CA PHE A 97 -8.27 -7.87 -9.92
C PHE A 97 -7.86 -6.75 -10.87
N LEU A 98 -7.02 -5.81 -10.44
CA LEU A 98 -6.55 -4.68 -11.25
C LEU A 98 -5.86 -5.12 -12.56
N SER A 99 -5.07 -6.20 -12.52
CA SER A 99 -4.35 -6.71 -13.69
C SER A 99 -5.26 -7.20 -14.81
N LYS A 100 -6.50 -7.60 -14.51
CA LYS A 100 -7.47 -8.01 -15.53
C LYS A 100 -7.94 -6.85 -16.41
N TYR A 101 -7.85 -5.62 -15.91
CA TYR A 101 -8.45 -4.46 -16.54
C TYR A 101 -7.45 -3.38 -16.95
N ILE A 102 -6.23 -3.45 -16.42
CA ILE A 102 -5.13 -2.56 -16.78
C ILE A 102 -4.15 -3.40 -17.61
N GLY A 103 -4.29 -3.37 -18.93
CA GLY A 103 -3.54 -4.28 -19.83
C GLY A 103 -2.01 -4.17 -19.72
N LYS A 104 -1.47 -3.04 -19.26
CA LYS A 104 -0.03 -2.87 -18.99
C LYS A 104 0.43 -3.55 -17.69
N PHE A 105 -0.50 -3.99 -16.85
CA PHE A 105 -0.25 -4.49 -15.50
C PHE A 105 -0.20 -6.02 -15.48
N GLU A 106 0.83 -6.59 -16.10
CA GLU A 106 1.08 -8.03 -16.07
C GLU A 106 1.72 -8.45 -14.73
N VAL A 107 0.93 -9.11 -13.89
CA VAL A 107 1.36 -9.62 -12.58
C VAL A 107 1.05 -11.11 -12.43
N SER A 108 1.94 -11.81 -11.76
CA SER A 108 1.79 -13.22 -11.38
C SER A 108 2.27 -13.44 -9.96
N PHE A 109 1.83 -14.53 -9.36
CA PHE A 109 2.11 -14.84 -7.96
C PHE A 109 2.75 -16.22 -7.86
N ARG A 110 3.82 -16.34 -7.09
CA ARG A 110 4.52 -17.62 -6.85
C ARG A 110 5.08 -17.67 -5.44
N GLY A 111 4.64 -18.64 -4.64
CA GLY A 111 5.18 -18.86 -3.29
C GLY A 111 5.11 -17.63 -2.36
N GLY A 112 4.05 -16.81 -2.48
CA GLY A 112 3.94 -15.57 -1.70
C GLY A 112 4.71 -14.37 -2.28
N ASN A 113 5.32 -14.51 -3.46
CA ASN A 113 6.03 -13.42 -4.14
C ASN A 113 5.17 -12.84 -5.27
N ILE A 114 5.33 -11.54 -5.52
CA ILE A 114 4.74 -10.85 -6.67
C ILE A 114 5.79 -10.76 -7.75
N ILE A 115 5.45 -11.24 -8.93
CA ILE A 115 6.28 -11.20 -10.12
C ILE A 115 5.57 -10.33 -11.14
N PHE A 116 6.25 -9.30 -11.66
CA PHE A 116 5.69 -8.37 -12.63
C PHE A 116 6.75 -7.98 -13.67
N LYS A 117 6.31 -7.52 -14.84
CA LYS A 117 7.20 -6.84 -15.79
C LYS A 117 7.19 -5.34 -15.51
N ASN A 118 8.36 -4.75 -15.37
CA ASN A 118 8.48 -3.30 -15.30
C ASN A 118 8.34 -2.67 -16.70
N TYR A 119 8.37 -1.34 -16.77
CA TYR A 119 8.23 -0.59 -18.03
C TYR A 119 9.31 -0.88 -19.08
N LEU A 120 10.49 -1.36 -18.66
CA LEU A 120 11.57 -1.80 -19.54
C LEU A 120 11.36 -3.24 -20.05
N GLY A 121 10.22 -3.87 -19.74
CA GLY A 121 9.94 -5.27 -20.01
C GLY A 121 10.74 -6.25 -19.15
N LYS A 122 11.53 -5.75 -18.19
CA LYS A 122 12.33 -6.60 -17.30
C LYS A 122 11.43 -7.21 -16.23
N LYS A 123 11.63 -8.50 -15.98
CA LYS A 123 10.96 -9.23 -14.91
C LYS A 123 11.53 -8.79 -13.56
N GLU A 124 10.66 -8.36 -12.67
CA GLU A 124 10.97 -7.99 -11.29
C GLU A 124 10.15 -8.83 -10.31
N GLU A 125 10.68 -8.98 -9.10
CA GLU A 125 10.07 -9.78 -8.05
C GLU A 125 10.08 -9.07 -6.71
N ILE A 126 8.92 -8.98 -6.06
CA ILE A 126 8.78 -8.53 -4.67
C ILE A 126 8.52 -9.77 -3.82
N SER A 127 9.46 -10.07 -2.92
CA SER A 127 9.36 -11.25 -2.07
C SER A 127 8.35 -11.09 -0.93
N TRP A 128 7.76 -12.21 -0.50
CA TRP A 128 6.93 -12.32 0.70
C TRP A 128 7.60 -11.69 1.92
N PHE A 129 8.91 -11.94 2.11
CA PHE A 129 9.69 -11.35 3.21
C PHE A 129 9.72 -9.82 3.16
N THR A 130 9.81 -9.25 1.96
CA THR A 130 9.76 -7.79 1.78
C THR A 130 8.40 -7.24 2.20
N LEU A 131 7.33 -7.87 1.74
CA LEU A 131 5.96 -7.47 2.07
C LEU A 131 5.67 -7.64 3.57
N SER A 132 6.05 -8.78 4.15
CA SER A 132 5.85 -9.07 5.57
C SER A 132 6.53 -8.06 6.49
N ARG A 133 7.76 -7.63 6.14
CA ARG A 133 8.48 -6.59 6.87
C ARG A 133 7.76 -5.24 6.81
N ILE A 134 7.29 -4.84 5.62
CA ILE A 134 6.51 -3.60 5.47
C ILE A 134 5.23 -3.66 6.30
N ALA A 135 4.53 -4.80 6.31
CA ALA A 135 3.34 -4.96 7.12
C ALA A 135 3.65 -4.85 8.62
N ASN A 136 4.70 -5.51 9.09
CA ASN A 136 5.14 -5.38 10.48
C ASN A 136 5.51 -3.95 10.86
N ASP A 137 6.24 -3.23 9.99
CA ASP A 137 6.60 -1.82 10.21
C ASP A 137 5.34 -0.95 10.35
N ILE A 138 4.36 -1.15 9.47
CA ILE A 138 3.08 -0.43 9.49
C ILE A 138 2.26 -0.79 10.73
N TYR A 139 2.22 -2.05 11.12
CA TYR A 139 1.51 -2.50 12.32
C TYR A 139 2.00 -1.79 13.58
N GLN A 140 3.29 -1.48 13.67
CA GLN A 140 3.90 -0.78 14.80
C GLN A 140 3.63 0.72 14.87
N ILE A 141 3.12 1.35 13.81
CA ILE A 141 2.75 2.78 13.82
C ILE A 141 1.58 2.98 14.81
N ASP A 142 1.48 4.06 15.57
CA ASP A 142 0.33 4.20 16.48
C ASP A 142 -0.93 4.63 15.68
N LYS A 143 -2.09 4.02 15.96
CA LYS A 143 -3.38 4.47 15.39
C LYS A 143 -3.72 5.89 15.87
N ASN A 144 -3.29 6.27 17.07
CA ASN A 144 -3.66 7.55 17.71
C ASN A 144 -3.05 8.79 17.05
N ILE A 145 -2.12 8.64 16.11
CA ILE A 145 -1.48 9.77 15.44
C ILE A 145 -2.36 10.35 14.31
N TYR A 146 -3.51 9.75 14.02
CA TYR A 146 -4.58 10.43 13.30
C TYR A 146 -5.26 11.52 14.13
N ASN A 147 -5.37 11.33 15.45
CA ASN A 147 -6.14 12.24 16.31
C ASN A 147 -5.36 13.46 16.77
N SER A 148 -4.03 13.50 16.61
CA SER A 148 -3.21 14.63 17.07
C SER A 148 -3.00 15.73 16.03
N LEU A 149 -3.49 15.54 14.79
CA LEU A 149 -3.49 16.59 13.75
C LEU A 149 -4.88 17.18 13.49
N SER A 150 -5.93 16.67 14.16
CA SER A 150 -7.30 17.18 14.07
C SER A 150 -7.70 18.14 15.20
N TYR A 151 -6.80 18.44 16.15
CA TYR A 151 -7.03 19.38 17.26
C TYR A 151 -5.99 20.51 17.35
N ALA A 152 -5.32 20.83 16.24
CA ALA A 152 -4.44 21.98 16.14
C ALA A 152 -4.92 22.94 15.03
N ALA A 153 -6.19 23.36 15.14
CA ALA A 153 -6.75 24.50 14.42
C ALA A 153 -7.39 25.44 15.45
#